data_AF-A0A7I4Z2C8-F1
#
_entry.id   AF-A0A7I4Z2C8-F1
#
_cell.length_a   1.000
_cell.length_b   1.000
_cell.length_c   1.000
_cell.angle_alpha   90.00
_cell.angle_beta   90.00
_cell.angle_gamma   90.00
#
_symmetry.space_group_name_H-M   'P 1'
#
loop_
_entity.id
_entity.type
_entity.pdbx_description
1 polymer ?
#
loop_
_entity_poly.entity_id
_entity_poly.type
_entity_poly.pdbx_seq_one_letter_code
_entity_poly.pdbx_strand_id
1 'polypeptide(L)'
;MSKVLMLLDRHANNINTFGLSKTHITTLVKECLSCNIFKWAGKYFSQVRGLAMGQRLAPVLAVCFMGRIEEPVLERHPLMYCRYIDDCFIVTSTQFEMDECFRIMNEQSQYIKLTREVPHDGWLPYLNTQVEVSNGVVSVKWYRKTSSENILLYATSAHPQAVKCAVVNNMLRTATSVCTGEAERHESRRLACEIAAVNGYMVSQVRGKCHISTKNATRHRKLLLCLPFISDKVSTEMQRNC
;
A
#
# COMPACT_ATOMS: atom_id res chain seq x y z
N MET A 1 -8.01 21.19 -10.47
CA MET A 1 -8.75 22.26 -9.76
C MET A 1 -10.25 22.23 -9.98
N SER A 2 -10.80 22.05 -11.19
CA SER A 2 -12.26 22.13 -11.40
C SER A 2 -13.08 21.13 -10.57
N LYS A 3 -12.67 19.86 -10.48
CA LYS A 3 -13.39 18.85 -9.66
C LYS A 3 -13.33 19.15 -8.16
N VAL A 4 -12.23 19.72 -7.67
CA VAL A 4 -12.09 20.13 -6.25
C VAL A 4 -13.07 21.25 -5.91
N LEU A 5 -13.20 22.24 -6.80
CA LEU A 5 -14.19 23.30 -6.66
C LEU A 5 -15.63 22.75 -6.68
N MET A 6 -15.93 21.85 -7.62
CA MET A 6 -17.24 21.19 -7.67
C MET A 6 -17.56 20.40 -6.38
N LEU A 7 -16.57 19.72 -5.81
CA LEU A 7 -16.75 18.99 -4.54
C LEU A 7 -16.96 19.95 -3.36
N LEU A 8 -16.22 21.07 -3.32
CA LEU A 8 -16.44 22.13 -2.34
C LEU A 8 -17.84 22.73 -2.46
N ASP A 9 -18.36 22.91 -3.67
CA ASP A 9 -19.72 23.40 -3.90
C ASP A 9 -20.77 22.40 -3.45
N ARG A 10 -20.62 21.13 -3.84
CA ARG A 10 -21.54 20.05 -3.52
C ARG A 10 -21.64 19.78 -2.02
N HIS A 11 -20.53 19.95 -1.28
CA HIS A 11 -20.45 19.64 0.14
C HIS A 11 -20.31 20.88 1.03
N ALA A 12 -20.63 22.07 0.51
CA ALA A 12 -20.46 23.33 1.23
C ALA A 12 -21.16 23.37 2.60
N ASN A 13 -22.33 22.73 2.71
CA ASN A 13 -23.11 22.70 3.96
C ASN A 13 -22.59 21.70 5.00
N ASN A 14 -21.71 20.78 4.60
CA ASN A 14 -21.20 19.70 5.45
C ASN A 14 -19.74 19.93 5.88
N ILE A 15 -19.09 20.96 5.33
CA ILE A 15 -17.68 21.24 5.56
C ILE A 15 -17.57 22.55 6.35
N ASN A 16 -16.94 22.50 7.52
CA ASN A 16 -16.56 23.71 8.23
C ASN A 16 -15.38 24.37 7.51
N THR A 17 -15.61 25.50 6.86
CA THR A 17 -14.56 26.27 6.18
C THR A 17 -13.78 27.19 7.11
N PHE A 18 -14.10 27.20 8.42
CA PHE A 18 -13.49 28.07 9.43
C PHE A 18 -13.50 29.56 9.04
N GLY A 19 -14.56 30.00 8.34
CA GLY A 19 -14.70 31.38 7.85
C GLY A 19 -13.94 31.68 6.55
N LEU A 20 -13.25 30.70 5.95
CA LEU A 20 -12.61 30.88 4.65
C LEU A 20 -13.65 30.81 3.53
N SER A 21 -13.57 31.77 2.60
CA SER A 21 -14.33 31.74 1.36
C SER A 21 -13.76 30.71 0.38
N LYS A 22 -14.55 30.32 -0.62
CA LYS A 22 -14.10 29.42 -1.70
C LYS A 22 -12.88 29.99 -2.44
N THR A 23 -12.82 31.31 -2.60
CA THR A 23 -11.68 31.97 -3.24
C THR A 23 -10.43 31.85 -2.38
N HIS A 24 -10.53 32.06 -1.06
CA HIS A 24 -9.41 31.85 -0.13
C HIS A 24 -8.88 30.42 -0.18
N ILE A 25 -9.77 29.42 -0.09
CA ILE A 25 -9.37 28.01 -0.15
C ILE A 25 -8.67 27.70 -1.48
N THR A 26 -9.22 28.19 -2.60
CA THR A 26 -8.66 27.98 -3.93
C THR A 26 -7.27 28.58 -4.06
N THR A 27 -7.07 29.80 -3.55
CA THR A 27 -5.76 30.46 -3.53
C THR A 27 -4.77 29.66 -2.68
N LEU A 28 -5.14 29.26 -1.47
CA LEU A 28 -4.27 28.45 -0.60
C LEU A 28 -3.87 27.12 -1.24
N VAL A 29 -4.80 26.44 -1.91
CA VAL A 29 -4.50 25.19 -2.64
C VAL A 29 -3.54 25.47 -3.81
N LYS A 30 -3.75 26.55 -4.57
CA LYS A 30 -2.84 26.92 -5.66
C LYS A 30 -1.43 27.22 -5.14
N GLU A 31 -1.29 27.96 -4.04
CA GLU A 31 0.01 28.25 -3.44
C GLU A 31 0.69 27.00 -2.88
N CYS A 32 -0.06 26.10 -2.23
CA CYS A 32 0.50 24.81 -1.81
C CYS A 32 1.05 24.00 -2.99
N LEU A 33 0.39 24.08 -4.16
CA LEU A 33 0.77 23.35 -5.36
C LEU A 33 1.90 24.03 -6.15
N SER A 34 2.10 25.35 -6.02
CA SER A 34 3.22 26.07 -6.64
C SER A 34 4.55 25.76 -5.95
N CYS A 35 4.52 25.31 -4.69
CA CYS A 35 5.69 24.93 -3.89
C CYS A 35 6.22 23.54 -4.28
N ASN A 36 6.77 23.39 -5.49
CA ASN A 36 7.14 22.11 -6.08
C ASN A 36 8.60 22.02 -6.56
N ILE A 37 9.48 22.83 -5.97
CA ILE A 37 10.91 22.88 -6.29
C ILE A 37 11.66 21.88 -5.40
N PHE A 38 12.51 21.05 -5.99
CA PHE A 38 13.38 20.12 -5.28
C PHE A 38 14.81 20.13 -5.84
N LYS A 39 15.77 19.70 -5.04
CA LYS A 39 17.19 19.63 -5.43
C LYS A 39 17.61 18.18 -5.62
N TRP A 40 18.21 17.88 -6.77
CA TRP A 40 18.76 16.56 -7.06
C TRP A 40 20.11 16.71 -7.78
N ALA A 41 21.12 15.94 -7.34
CA ALA A 41 22.49 16.02 -7.88
C ALA A 41 23.05 17.46 -8.01
N GLY A 42 22.78 18.30 -7.00
CA GLY A 42 23.25 19.70 -6.98
C GLY A 42 22.42 20.68 -7.81
N LYS A 43 21.48 20.22 -8.65
CA LYS A 43 20.63 21.05 -9.52
C LYS A 43 19.22 21.20 -8.97
N TYR A 44 18.60 22.34 -9.23
CA TYR A 44 17.20 22.60 -8.87
C TYR A 44 16.28 22.20 -10.01
N PHE A 45 15.17 21.55 -9.65
CA PHE A 45 14.12 21.12 -10.56
C PHE A 45 12.77 21.58 -10.01
N SER A 46 11.84 21.91 -10.89
CA SER A 46 10.44 22.18 -10.55
C SER A 46 9.56 21.17 -11.25
N GLN A 47 8.59 20.62 -10.53
CA GLN A 47 7.63 19.70 -11.12
C GLN A 47 6.64 20.45 -12.02
N VAL A 48 6.80 20.32 -13.33
CA VAL A 48 5.92 20.99 -14.31
C VAL A 48 4.49 20.43 -14.30
N ARG A 49 4.34 19.14 -13.97
CA ARG A 49 3.07 18.43 -14.07
C ARG A 49 2.90 17.37 -12.99
N GLY A 50 1.66 17.23 -12.52
CA GLY A 50 1.29 16.26 -11.49
C GLY A 50 1.41 16.85 -10.09
N LEU A 51 1.30 15.97 -9.09
CA LEU A 51 1.41 16.33 -7.68
C LEU A 51 2.74 15.80 -7.17
N ALA A 52 3.47 16.59 -6.37
CA ALA A 52 4.74 16.10 -5.84
C ALA A 52 4.48 15.09 -4.73
N MET A 53 5.19 13.96 -4.78
CA MET A 53 5.19 13.00 -3.69
C MET A 53 5.68 13.67 -2.41
N GLY A 54 5.02 13.37 -1.30
CA GLY A 54 5.31 13.97 0.00
C GLY A 54 4.52 15.26 0.31
N GLN A 55 3.82 15.86 -0.67
CA GLN A 55 2.88 16.94 -0.36
C GLN A 55 1.65 16.38 0.38
N ARG A 56 1.27 17.03 1.49
CA ARG A 56 0.11 16.60 2.30
C ARG A 56 -1.22 16.65 1.56
N LEU A 57 -1.37 17.58 0.61
CA LEU A 57 -2.57 17.71 -0.22
C LEU A 57 -2.60 16.73 -1.40
N ALA A 58 -1.44 16.18 -1.80
CA ALA A 58 -1.36 15.35 -3.01
C ALA A 58 -2.29 14.13 -2.97
N PRO A 59 -2.37 13.33 -1.88
CA PRO A 59 -3.27 12.17 -1.85
C PRO A 59 -4.74 12.55 -2.04
N VAL A 60 -5.21 13.61 -1.37
CA VAL A 60 -6.61 14.06 -1.46
C VAL A 60 -6.93 14.56 -2.87
N LEU A 61 -6.03 15.34 -3.46
CA LEU A 61 -6.20 15.86 -4.81
C LEU A 61 -6.14 14.75 -5.87
N ALA A 62 -5.28 13.75 -5.69
CA ALA A 62 -5.21 12.57 -6.54
C ALA A 62 -6.52 11.78 -6.48
N VAL A 63 -7.06 11.54 -5.27
CA VAL A 63 -8.37 10.88 -5.09
C VAL A 63 -9.49 11.68 -5.78
N CYS A 64 -9.53 13.00 -5.63
CA CYS A 64 -10.53 13.83 -6.30
C CYS A 64 -10.41 13.75 -7.83
N PHE A 65 -9.19 13.70 -8.36
CA PHE A 65 -8.95 13.62 -9.79
C PHE A 65 -9.33 12.24 -10.35
N MET A 66 -8.92 11.15 -9.67
CA MET A 66 -9.34 9.80 -10.02
C MET A 66 -10.86 9.63 -9.92
N GLY A 67 -11.49 10.30 -8.96
CA GLY A 67 -12.95 10.42 -8.83
C GLY A 67 -13.65 10.92 -10.10
N ARG A 68 -13.02 11.79 -10.88
CA ARG A 68 -13.54 12.23 -12.18
C ARG A 68 -13.34 11.19 -13.28
N ILE A 69 -12.24 10.43 -13.21
CA ILE A 69 -11.94 9.38 -14.20
C ILE A 69 -12.87 8.19 -14.02
N GLU A 70 -13.20 7.84 -12.78
CA GLU A 70 -14.04 6.69 -12.44
C GLU A 70 -15.55 6.95 -12.58
N GLU A 71 -16.00 8.20 -12.47
CA GLU A 71 -17.43 8.60 -12.45
C GLU A 71 -18.25 7.98 -13.61
N PRO A 72 -17.83 8.06 -14.89
CA PRO A 72 -18.60 7.45 -15.99
C PRO A 72 -18.65 5.92 -15.96
N VAL A 73 -17.67 5.26 -15.33
CA VAL A 73 -17.68 3.80 -15.15
C VAL A 73 -18.61 3.40 -14.02
N LEU A 74 -18.63 4.17 -12.93
CA LEU A 74 -19.54 3.93 -11.81
C LEU A 74 -21.01 4.09 -12.24
N GLU A 75 -21.31 5.03 -13.14
CA GLU A 75 -22.64 5.19 -13.73
C GLU A 75 -23.11 3.99 -14.57
N ARG A 76 -22.19 3.12 -15.00
CA ARG A 76 -22.52 1.86 -15.70
C ARG A 76 -22.81 0.71 -14.74
N HIS A 77 -22.74 0.93 -13.43
CA HIS A 77 -23.07 -0.04 -12.38
C HIS A 77 -22.33 -1.38 -12.54
N PRO A 78 -20.98 -1.39 -12.48
CA PRO A 78 -20.23 -2.65 -12.46
C PRO A 78 -20.68 -3.52 -11.28
N LEU A 79 -20.58 -4.84 -11.42
CA LEU A 79 -20.90 -5.81 -10.36
C LEU A 79 -20.06 -5.57 -9.11
N MET A 80 -18.80 -5.15 -9.30
CA MET A 80 -17.90 -4.76 -8.22
C MET A 80 -16.95 -3.67 -8.70
N TYR A 81 -16.72 -2.68 -7.86
CA TYR A 81 -15.66 -1.69 -8.05
C TYR A 81 -14.94 -1.47 -6.73
N CYS A 82 -13.63 -1.68 -6.71
CA CYS A 82 -12.77 -1.44 -5.57
C CYS A 82 -11.56 -0.63 -6.05
N ARG A 83 -11.14 0.36 -5.27
CA ARG A 83 -9.95 1.15 -5.58
C ARG A 83 -9.06 1.31 -4.35
N TYR A 84 -7.77 1.11 -4.55
CA TYR A 84 -6.73 1.39 -3.58
C TYR A 84 -5.70 2.32 -4.22
N ILE A 85 -5.82 3.61 -3.91
CA ILE A 85 -4.98 4.68 -4.48
C ILE A 85 -5.02 4.65 -6.02
N ASP A 86 -4.00 4.08 -6.66
CA ASP A 86 -3.76 3.95 -8.08
C ASP A 86 -4.23 2.61 -8.68
N ASP A 87 -4.35 1.57 -7.86
CA ASP A 87 -4.86 0.26 -8.28
C ASP A 87 -6.39 0.22 -8.19
N CYS A 88 -7.06 -0.30 -9.23
CA CYS A 88 -8.50 -0.56 -9.19
C CYS A 88 -8.83 -1.99 -9.63
N PHE A 89 -9.88 -2.55 -9.04
CA PHE A 89 -10.41 -3.87 -9.32
C PHE A 89 -11.88 -3.73 -9.71
N ILE A 90 -12.21 -4.20 -10.92
CA ILE A 90 -13.53 -4.03 -11.50
C ILE A 90 -14.03 -5.40 -11.94
N VAL A 91 -15.29 -5.68 -11.65
CA VAL A 91 -16.01 -6.87 -12.14
C VAL A 91 -17.24 -6.39 -12.90
N THR A 92 -17.42 -6.87 -14.12
CA THR A 92 -18.58 -6.58 -14.98
C THR A 92 -19.26 -7.88 -15.37
N SER A 93 -20.48 -7.80 -15.93
CA SER A 93 -21.26 -8.97 -16.31
C SER A 93 -20.70 -9.64 -17.57
N THR A 94 -20.08 -8.84 -18.45
CA THR A 94 -19.51 -9.33 -19.72
C THR A 94 -18.13 -8.74 -19.99
N GLN A 95 -17.34 -9.43 -20.81
CA GLN A 95 -16.07 -8.91 -21.31
C GLN A 95 -16.25 -7.62 -22.12
N PHE A 96 -17.33 -7.52 -22.89
CA PHE A 96 -17.67 -6.31 -23.65
C PHE A 96 -17.88 -5.10 -22.74
N GLU A 97 -18.61 -5.25 -21.64
CA GLU A 97 -18.76 -4.18 -20.65
C GLU A 97 -17.42 -3.79 -20.03
N MET A 98 -16.53 -4.76 -19.76
CA MET A 98 -15.21 -4.48 -19.23
C MET A 98 -14.34 -3.68 -20.23
N ASP A 99 -14.37 -4.07 -21.50
CA ASP A 99 -13.65 -3.38 -22.57
C ASP A 99 -14.15 -1.94 -22.73
N GLU A 100 -15.47 -1.74 -22.66
CA GLU A 100 -16.07 -0.41 -22.74
C GLU A 100 -15.73 0.45 -21.51
N CYS A 101 -15.79 -0.10 -20.31
CA CYS A 101 -15.34 0.59 -19.09
C CYS A 101 -13.85 1.00 -19.19
N PHE A 102 -13.00 0.10 -19.69
CA PHE A 102 -11.57 0.38 -19.86
C PHE A 102 -11.31 1.47 -20.90
N ARG A 103 -12.05 1.46 -22.01
CA ARG A 103 -12.01 2.51 -23.04
C ARG A 103 -12.41 3.86 -22.47
N ILE A 104 -13.57 3.92 -21.82
CA ILE A 104 -14.12 5.16 -21.23
C ILE A 104 -13.14 5.79 -20.24
N MET A 105 -12.55 5.01 -19.33
CA MET A 105 -11.59 5.56 -18.36
C MET A 105 -10.35 6.15 -19.03
N ASN A 106 -9.83 5.50 -20.08
CA ASN A 106 -8.66 5.96 -20.83
C ASN A 106 -8.92 7.18 -21.73
N GLU A 107 -10.19 7.53 -21.94
CA GLU A 107 -10.63 8.72 -22.68
C GLU A 107 -10.81 9.95 -21.77
N GLN A 108 -10.92 9.76 -20.45
CA GLN A 108 -11.14 10.87 -19.51
C GLN A 108 -9.95 11.84 -19.39
N SER A 109 -8.75 11.40 -19.77
CA SER A 109 -7.54 12.20 -19.65
C SER A 109 -6.53 11.86 -20.75
N GLN A 110 -6.03 12.87 -21.44
CA GLN A 110 -4.91 12.72 -22.37
C GLN A 110 -3.58 12.41 -21.65
N TYR A 111 -3.55 12.54 -20.32
CA TYR A 111 -2.31 12.52 -19.53
C TYR A 111 -2.20 11.37 -18.53
N ILE A 112 -3.28 10.62 -18.34
CA ILE A 112 -3.28 9.39 -17.55
C ILE A 112 -3.69 8.29 -18.51
N LYS A 113 -2.86 7.26 -18.61
CA LYS A 113 -3.16 6.03 -19.33
C LYS A 113 -3.18 4.89 -18.34
N LEU A 114 -4.33 4.24 -18.24
CA LEU A 114 -4.54 3.09 -17.38
C LEU A 114 -4.12 1.84 -18.15
N THR A 115 -3.42 0.96 -17.46
CA THR A 115 -3.12 -0.40 -17.93
C THR A 115 -4.12 -1.37 -17.33
N ARG A 116 -4.37 -2.49 -18.01
CA ARG A 116 -5.28 -3.53 -17.54
C ARG A 116 -4.56 -4.87 -17.49
N GLU A 117 -4.60 -5.50 -16.33
CA GLU A 117 -4.25 -6.91 -16.18
C GLU A 117 -5.50 -7.77 -16.43
N VAL A 118 -5.32 -8.95 -17.01
CA VAL A 118 -6.40 -9.92 -17.26
C VAL A 118 -6.17 -11.17 -16.40
N PRO A 119 -7.23 -11.88 -15.98
CA PRO A 119 -7.06 -13.10 -15.21
C PRO A 119 -6.22 -14.13 -15.97
N HIS A 120 -5.30 -14.79 -15.27
CA HIS A 120 -4.53 -15.92 -15.78
C HIS A 120 -4.90 -17.16 -14.96
N ASP A 121 -5.28 -18.25 -15.63
CA ASP A 121 -5.83 -19.45 -14.99
C ASP A 121 -6.99 -19.17 -14.01
N GLY A 122 -7.83 -18.17 -14.32
CA GLY A 122 -8.95 -17.75 -13.48
C GLY A 122 -8.60 -16.77 -12.35
N TRP A 123 -7.31 -16.52 -12.10
CA TRP A 123 -6.84 -15.65 -11.02
C TRP A 123 -6.36 -14.29 -11.53
N LEU A 124 -6.84 -13.22 -10.91
CA LEU A 124 -6.39 -11.85 -11.15
C LEU A 124 -5.63 -11.32 -9.93
N PRO A 125 -4.37 -10.88 -10.07
CA PRO A 125 -3.66 -10.17 -9.01
C PRO A 125 -4.36 -8.86 -8.64
N TYR A 126 -4.50 -8.60 -7.34
CA TYR A 126 -4.90 -7.31 -6.80
C TYR A 126 -4.20 -7.09 -5.45
N LEU A 127 -3.40 -6.02 -5.36
CA LEU A 127 -2.55 -5.72 -4.20
C LEU A 127 -1.67 -6.92 -3.78
N ASN A 128 -1.92 -7.46 -2.58
CA ASN A 128 -1.18 -8.55 -1.96
C ASN A 128 -1.96 -9.88 -2.08
N THR A 129 -2.92 -9.95 -2.99
CA THR A 129 -3.85 -11.07 -3.16
C THR A 129 -4.03 -11.43 -4.62
N GLN A 130 -4.47 -12.66 -4.86
CA GLN A 130 -5.04 -13.09 -6.12
C GLN A 130 -6.52 -13.39 -5.87
N VAL A 131 -7.37 -12.95 -6.78
CA VAL A 131 -8.83 -13.08 -6.69
C VAL A 131 -9.31 -13.87 -7.88
N GLU A 132 -10.11 -14.90 -7.62
CA GLU A 132 -10.86 -15.67 -8.60
C GLU A 132 -12.35 -15.48 -8.31
N VAL A 133 -13.14 -15.28 -9.36
CA VAL A 133 -14.59 -15.14 -9.27
C VAL A 133 -15.23 -16.22 -10.12
N SER A 134 -15.82 -17.22 -9.46
CA SER A 134 -16.41 -18.40 -10.10
C SER A 134 -17.82 -18.62 -9.59
N ASN A 135 -18.82 -18.62 -10.48
CA ASN A 135 -20.24 -18.83 -10.14
C ASN A 135 -20.76 -17.93 -8.99
N GLY A 136 -20.30 -16.66 -8.94
CA GLY A 136 -20.67 -15.71 -7.89
C GLY A 136 -19.95 -15.92 -6.55
N VAL A 137 -19.08 -16.91 -6.44
CA VAL A 137 -18.22 -17.13 -5.28
C VAL A 137 -16.87 -16.47 -5.53
N VAL A 138 -16.43 -15.66 -4.56
CA VAL A 138 -15.11 -15.00 -4.60
C VAL A 138 -14.12 -15.82 -3.79
N SER A 139 -13.12 -16.36 -4.48
CA SER A 139 -11.98 -17.03 -3.88
C SER A 139 -10.80 -16.07 -3.83
N VAL A 140 -10.15 -15.98 -2.67
CA VAL A 140 -8.99 -15.10 -2.47
C VAL A 140 -7.85 -15.92 -1.91
N LYS A 141 -6.65 -15.70 -2.43
CA LYS A 141 -5.41 -16.25 -1.89
C LYS A 141 -4.33 -15.20 -1.76
N TRP A 142 -3.38 -15.43 -0.87
CA TRP A 142 -2.26 -14.49 -0.70
C TRP A 142 -1.35 -14.55 -1.92
N TYR A 143 -0.91 -13.38 -2.38
CA TYR A 143 -0.09 -13.26 -3.58
C TYR A 143 1.11 -12.36 -3.32
N ARG A 144 2.22 -12.73 -3.94
CA ARG A 144 3.45 -11.93 -4.00
C ARG A 144 3.73 -11.62 -5.46
N LYS A 145 3.85 -10.33 -5.78
CA LYS A 145 4.21 -9.87 -7.13
C LYS A 145 5.49 -10.58 -7.57
N THR A 146 5.53 -11.02 -8.82
CA THR A 146 6.69 -11.70 -9.41
C THR A 146 7.96 -10.84 -9.36
N SER A 147 7.80 -9.53 -9.44
CA SER A 147 8.88 -8.54 -9.28
C SER A 147 9.36 -8.34 -7.84
N SER A 148 8.72 -8.97 -6.86
CA SER A 148 9.13 -8.84 -5.47
C SER A 148 10.27 -9.79 -5.15
N GLU A 149 11.39 -9.25 -4.70
CA GLU A 149 12.55 -10.02 -4.24
C GLU A 149 12.28 -10.80 -2.94
N ASN A 150 11.07 -10.69 -2.38
CA ASN A 150 10.67 -11.33 -1.12
C ASN A 150 11.64 -11.07 0.04
N ILE A 151 12.30 -9.91 0.01
CA ILE A 151 13.22 -9.46 1.06
C ILE A 151 12.41 -9.07 2.28
N LEU A 152 12.70 -9.72 3.39
CA LEU A 152 12.25 -9.34 4.72
C LEU A 152 13.43 -8.72 5.49
N LEU A 153 13.13 -8.24 6.70
CA LEU A 153 14.17 -7.94 7.67
C LEU A 153 14.97 -9.22 7.94
N TYR A 154 16.23 -9.29 7.52
CA TYR A 154 17.03 -10.51 7.70
C TYR A 154 17.16 -10.88 9.18
N ALA A 155 17.14 -12.19 9.47
CA ALA A 155 17.30 -12.73 10.82
C ALA A 155 18.61 -12.29 11.49
N THR A 156 19.67 -12.13 10.70
CA THR A 156 21.02 -11.71 11.12
C THR A 156 21.18 -10.21 11.30
N SER A 157 20.18 -9.41 10.92
CA SER A 157 20.25 -7.96 11.06
C SER A 157 20.30 -7.51 12.53
N ALA A 158 20.89 -6.34 12.77
CA ALA A 158 21.09 -5.75 14.11
C ALA A 158 19.80 -5.23 14.78
N HIS A 159 18.64 -5.45 14.17
CA HIS A 159 17.35 -5.02 14.71
C HIS A 159 16.94 -5.81 15.95
N PRO A 160 16.16 -5.21 16.87
CA PRO A 160 15.60 -5.91 18.01
C PRO A 160 14.83 -7.17 17.60
N GLN A 161 14.98 -8.24 18.38
CA GLN A 161 14.35 -9.53 18.08
C GLN A 161 12.82 -9.41 17.98
N ALA A 162 12.20 -8.56 18.80
CA ALA A 162 10.77 -8.30 18.76
C ALA A 162 10.30 -7.78 17.39
N VAL A 163 11.06 -6.88 16.76
CA VAL A 163 10.73 -6.33 15.43
C VAL A 163 10.84 -7.41 14.36
N LYS A 164 11.92 -8.19 14.37
CA LYS A 164 12.13 -9.32 13.45
C LYS A 164 11.00 -10.35 13.54
N CYS A 165 10.65 -10.76 14.76
CA CYS A 165 9.53 -11.67 14.99
C CYS A 165 8.20 -11.05 14.55
N ALA A 166 7.96 -9.76 14.82
CA ALA A 166 6.72 -9.08 14.44
C ALA A 166 6.52 -9.03 12.91
N VAL A 167 7.57 -8.74 12.14
CA VAL A 167 7.53 -8.72 10.67
C VAL A 167 7.12 -10.10 10.13
N VAL A 168 7.80 -11.15 10.56
CA VAL A 168 7.54 -12.52 10.07
C VAL A 168 6.17 -13.03 10.54
N ASN A 169 5.80 -12.79 11.80
CA ASN A 169 4.47 -13.15 12.31
C ASN A 169 3.36 -12.41 11.58
N ASN A 170 3.55 -11.12 11.26
CA ASN A 170 2.57 -10.35 10.51
C ASN A 170 2.40 -10.91 9.09
N MET A 171 3.51 -11.26 8.42
CA MET A 171 3.46 -11.89 7.10
C MET A 171 2.71 -13.24 7.14
N LEU A 172 3.08 -14.14 8.04
CA LEU A 172 2.43 -15.46 8.18
C LEU A 172 0.94 -15.33 8.49
N ARG A 173 0.59 -14.43 9.42
CA ARG A 173 -0.80 -14.15 9.76
C ARG A 173 -1.56 -13.63 8.55
N THR A 174 -1.02 -12.63 7.86
CA THR A 174 -1.63 -12.03 6.67
C THR A 174 -1.83 -13.08 5.58
N ALA A 175 -0.82 -13.90 5.29
CA ALA A 175 -0.89 -14.97 4.30
C ALA A 175 -2.06 -15.93 4.58
N THR A 176 -2.37 -16.21 5.83
CA THR A 176 -3.50 -17.08 6.20
C THR A 176 -4.83 -16.35 6.31
N SER A 177 -4.85 -15.10 6.76
CA SER A 177 -6.09 -14.37 7.07
C SER A 177 -6.79 -13.84 5.82
N VAL A 178 -6.04 -13.55 4.75
CA VAL A 178 -6.62 -13.05 3.49
C VAL A 178 -7.22 -14.17 2.64
N CYS A 179 -6.92 -15.44 2.95
CA CYS A 179 -7.37 -16.57 2.17
C CYS A 179 -8.77 -17.01 2.57
N THR A 180 -9.62 -17.31 1.58
CA THR A 180 -11.00 -17.78 1.82
C THR A 180 -11.09 -19.30 2.01
N GLY A 181 -10.38 -20.08 1.20
CA GLY A 181 -10.39 -21.55 1.27
C GLY A 181 -9.17 -22.16 1.97
N GLU A 182 -9.29 -23.42 2.36
CA GLU A 182 -8.27 -24.12 3.15
C GLU A 182 -7.06 -24.54 2.31
N ALA A 183 -7.28 -24.88 1.03
CA ALA A 183 -6.23 -25.18 0.07
C ALA A 183 -5.35 -23.93 -0.17
N GLU A 184 -5.98 -22.79 -0.37
CA GLU A 184 -5.35 -21.48 -0.58
C GLU A 184 -4.57 -21.05 0.66
N ARG A 185 -5.14 -21.27 1.86
CA ARG A 185 -4.43 -21.04 3.13
C ARG A 185 -3.18 -21.89 3.25
N HIS A 186 -3.25 -23.15 2.85
CA HIS A 186 -2.13 -24.07 2.91
C HIS A 186 -1.02 -23.65 1.92
N GLU A 187 -1.39 -23.36 0.66
CA GLU A 187 -0.47 -22.83 -0.37
C GLU A 187 0.21 -21.53 0.11
N SER A 188 -0.58 -20.57 0.57
CA SER A 188 -0.11 -19.26 1.04
C SER A 188 0.81 -19.36 2.25
N ARG A 189 0.49 -20.26 3.19
CA ARG A 189 1.35 -20.53 4.35
C ARG A 189 2.66 -21.17 3.93
N ARG A 190 2.63 -22.11 2.99
CA ARG A 190 3.85 -22.75 2.46
C ARG A 190 4.78 -21.70 1.86
N LEU A 191 4.25 -20.84 1.00
CA LEU A 191 5.01 -19.74 0.39
C LEU A 191 5.57 -18.79 1.46
N ALA A 192 4.78 -18.41 2.47
CA ALA A 192 5.23 -17.53 3.53
C ALA A 192 6.37 -18.15 4.36
N CYS A 193 6.31 -19.46 4.61
CA CYS A 193 7.38 -20.20 5.29
C CYS A 193 8.66 -20.26 4.44
N GLU A 194 8.55 -20.49 3.13
CA GLU A 194 9.68 -20.49 2.20
C GLU A 194 10.37 -19.12 2.18
N ILE A 195 9.60 -18.04 2.08
CA ILE A 195 10.11 -16.67 2.15
C ILE A 195 10.82 -16.41 3.48
N ALA A 196 10.22 -16.82 4.61
CA ALA A 196 10.85 -16.68 5.92
C ALA A 196 12.18 -17.46 6.01
N ALA A 197 12.23 -18.67 5.45
CA ALA A 197 13.42 -19.52 5.45
C ALA A 197 14.58 -18.90 4.67
N VAL A 198 14.31 -18.34 3.47
CA VAL A 198 15.31 -17.63 2.66
C VAL A 198 15.85 -16.40 3.39
N ASN A 199 15.04 -15.75 4.23
CA ASN A 199 15.45 -14.61 5.06
C ASN A 199 16.11 -15.01 6.40
N GLY A 200 16.38 -16.30 6.62
CA GLY A 200 17.14 -16.81 7.77
C GLY A 200 16.32 -17.18 9.01
N TYR A 201 14.99 -17.25 8.88
CA TYR A 201 14.09 -17.65 9.97
C TYR A 201 13.80 -19.15 9.92
N MET A 202 13.79 -19.81 11.08
CA MET A 202 13.26 -21.17 11.21
C MET A 202 11.82 -21.09 11.68
N VAL A 203 10.91 -21.52 10.83
CA VAL A 203 9.48 -21.56 11.13
C VAL A 203 9.12 -22.99 11.50
N SER A 204 9.02 -23.29 12.80
CA SER A 204 8.52 -24.60 13.24
C SER A 204 7.01 -24.58 13.35
N GLN A 205 6.33 -25.46 12.62
CA GLN A 205 4.88 -25.68 12.72
C GLN A 205 4.58 -26.55 13.94
N VAL A 206 4.40 -25.95 15.12
CA VAL A 206 3.90 -26.68 16.29
C VAL A 206 2.41 -26.35 16.43
N ARG A 207 1.54 -27.33 16.15
CA ARG A 207 0.08 -27.33 16.39
C ARG A 207 -0.55 -25.92 16.42
N GLY A 208 -0.76 -25.34 15.25
CA GLY A 208 -1.53 -24.10 15.10
C GLY A 208 -0.82 -22.78 15.46
N LYS A 209 0.42 -22.80 15.95
CA LYS A 209 1.24 -21.58 16.19
C LYS A 209 2.61 -21.70 15.52
N CYS A 210 2.96 -20.72 14.69
CA CYS A 210 4.33 -20.61 14.19
C CYS A 210 5.24 -20.13 15.32
N HIS A 211 6.15 -21.00 15.76
CA HIS A 211 7.29 -20.58 16.56
C HIS A 211 8.42 -20.20 15.60
N ILE A 212 8.84 -18.94 15.66
CA ILE A 212 9.98 -18.43 14.91
C ILE A 212 11.21 -18.53 15.81
N SER A 213 12.17 -19.36 15.42
CA SER A 213 13.52 -19.33 15.99
C SER A 213 14.48 -18.79 14.94
N THR A 214 15.44 -17.97 15.35
CA THR A 214 16.53 -17.54 14.47
C THR A 214 17.64 -18.58 14.54
N LYS A 215 18.16 -19.05 13.39
CA LYS A 215 19.32 -19.95 13.36
C LYS A 215 20.43 -19.36 14.24
N ASN A 216 20.97 -20.21 15.11
CA ASN A 216 22.04 -19.91 16.06
C ASN A 216 22.97 -18.79 15.57
N ALA A 217 22.78 -17.58 16.12
CA ALA A 217 23.93 -16.73 16.33
C ALA A 217 24.81 -17.52 17.30
N THR A 218 26.00 -17.90 16.86
CA THR A 218 27.09 -18.27 17.75
C THR A 218 27.07 -17.28 18.89
N ARG A 219 26.80 -17.79 20.09
CA ARG A 219 26.60 -17.01 21.30
C ARG A 219 27.96 -16.47 21.73
N HIS A 220 28.59 -15.61 20.93
CA HIS A 220 29.58 -14.70 21.48
C HIS A 220 28.85 -13.91 22.55
N ARG A 221 29.33 -14.01 23.79
CA ARG A 221 28.84 -13.25 24.94
C ARG A 221 28.72 -11.79 24.52
N LYS A 222 27.50 -11.34 24.17
CA LYS A 222 27.19 -9.92 24.20
C LYS A 222 27.15 -9.57 25.68
N LEU A 223 28.13 -8.78 26.12
CA LEU A 223 27.99 -8.01 27.34
C LEU A 223 26.85 -7.03 27.09
N LEU A 224 25.65 -7.40 27.56
CA LEU A 224 24.51 -6.50 27.65
C LEU A 224 24.79 -5.58 28.84
N LEU A 225 25.16 -4.33 28.56
CA LEU A 225 25.19 -3.30 29.58
C LEU A 225 23.75 -2.80 29.78
N CYS A 226 23.04 -3.38 30.74
CA CYS A 226 21.78 -2.81 31.23
C CYS A 226 22.13 -1.75 32.28
N LEU A 227 22.01 -0.47 31.92
CA LEU A 227 22.12 0.62 32.88
C LEU A 227 20.71 1.00 33.39
N PRO A 228 20.53 1.21 34.70
CA PRO A 228 19.27 1.75 35.22
C PRO A 228 19.04 3.15 34.65
N PHE A 229 17.79 3.50 34.34
CA PHE A 229 17.44 4.82 33.82
C PHE A 229 17.72 5.88 34.88
N ILE A 230 18.67 6.78 34.59
CA ILE A 230 19.10 7.84 35.53
C ILE A 230 18.34 9.14 35.24
N SER A 231 18.34 9.63 34.00
CA SER A 231 17.49 10.72 33.48
C SER A 231 17.66 10.89 31.96
N ASP A 232 16.71 11.56 31.29
CA ASP A 232 16.72 11.80 29.84
C ASP A 232 17.96 12.58 29.36
N LYS A 233 18.49 13.49 30.18
CA LYS A 233 19.66 14.31 29.85
C LYS A 233 20.90 13.44 29.61
N VAL A 234 21.11 12.43 30.46
CA VAL A 234 22.30 11.57 30.43
C VAL A 234 22.24 10.54 29.30
N SER A 235 21.05 10.03 28.98
CA SER A 235 20.85 9.10 27.85
C SER A 235 21.19 9.74 26.51
N THR A 236 20.83 11.02 26.37
CA THR A 236 21.08 11.81 25.15
C THR A 236 22.57 12.12 24.95
N GLU A 237 23.33 12.30 26.02
CA GLU A 237 24.78 12.54 25.96
C GLU A 237 25.56 11.27 25.58
N MET A 238 25.13 10.10 26.06
CA MET A 238 25.79 8.82 25.77
C MET A 238 25.59 8.37 24.32
N GLN A 239 24.45 8.70 23.70
CA GLN A 239 24.23 8.44 22.26
C GLN A 239 25.08 9.34 21.34
N ARG A 240 25.63 10.46 21.85
CA ARG A 240 26.51 11.35 21.07
C ARG A 240 27.94 10.84 20.92
N ASN A 241 28.36 9.87 21.74
CA ASN A 241 29.77 9.45 21.82
C ASN A 241 30.01 7.97 21.40
N CYS A 242 29.03 7.34 20.75
CA CYS A 242 29.12 5.99 20.16
C CYS A 242 28.75 6.06 18.67
#